data_AF-A0A519ZRC0-F1
#
_entry.id   AF-A0A519ZRC0-F1
#
_cell.length_a   1.000
_cell.length_b   1.000
_cell.length_c   1.000
_cell.angle_alpha   90.00
_cell.angle_beta   90.00
_cell.angle_gamma   90.00
#
_symmetry.space_group_name_H-M   'P 1'
#
loop_
_entity.id
_entity.type
_entity.pdbx_description
1 polymer ?
#
loop_
_entity_poly.entity_id
_entity_poly.type
_entity_poly.pdbx_seq_one_letter_code
_entity_poly.pdbx_strand_id
1 'polypeptide(L)'
;VVVADSSRRPDARGYGLLGGQPVLAVPSMRAKILAQREGLGVGWLPRQRVAGWLSSGALVEKRMADPREPNTLYVAWRGDQVGRALAWWVEQLKQPRLAKRLVQGLDRLA
;
A
#
# COMPACT_ATOMS: atom_id res chain seq x y z
N VAL A 1 7.02 -7.43 8.70
CA VAL A 1 7.61 -6.86 7.46
C VAL A 1 7.01 -5.50 7.15
N VAL A 2 7.82 -4.50 6.79
CA VAL A 2 7.38 -3.10 6.58
C VAL A 2 7.92 -2.56 5.25
N VAL A 3 7.20 -1.65 4.61
CA VAL A 3 7.74 -0.94 3.42
C VAL A 3 8.53 0.26 3.92
N ALA A 4 9.79 0.37 3.51
CA ALA A 4 10.61 1.52 3.84
C ALA A 4 10.05 2.80 3.19
N ASP A 5 10.03 3.91 3.94
CA ASP A 5 9.72 5.22 3.37
C ASP A 5 10.93 5.68 2.53
N SER A 6 10.69 6.09 1.29
CA SER A 6 11.70 6.61 0.39
C SER A 6 11.88 8.13 0.49
N SER A 7 11.13 8.79 1.39
CA SER A 7 11.25 10.21 1.62
C SER A 7 12.67 10.55 2.07
N ARG A 8 13.24 11.62 1.48
CA ARG A 8 14.56 12.15 1.86
C ARG A 8 14.48 13.19 2.97
N ARG A 9 13.28 13.39 3.52
CA ARG A 9 13.06 14.41 4.56
C ARG A 9 13.15 13.75 5.94
N PRO A 10 13.72 14.47 6.93
CA PRO A 10 13.95 13.91 8.26
C PRO A 10 12.65 13.68 9.07
N ASP A 11 11.50 14.18 8.61
CA ASP A 11 10.18 14.03 9.25
C ASP A 11 9.42 12.77 8.81
N ALA A 12 10.10 11.81 8.19
CA ALA A 12 9.53 10.51 7.82
C ALA A 12 8.94 9.81 9.06
N ARG A 13 7.62 9.63 9.08
CA ARG A 13 6.92 8.95 10.17
C ARG A 13 6.58 7.53 9.77
N GLY A 14 7.00 6.57 10.61
CA GLY A 14 6.53 5.19 10.51
C GLY A 14 5.04 5.12 10.84
N TYR A 15 4.27 4.37 10.05
CA TYR A 15 2.84 4.17 10.27
C TYR A 15 2.50 2.68 10.38
N GLY A 16 1.72 2.30 11.39
CA GLY A 16 1.31 0.92 11.62
C GLY A 16 2.45 -0.01 12.04
N LEU A 17 3.45 0.52 12.74
CA LEU A 17 4.54 -0.25 13.35
C LEU A 17 4.16 -0.63 14.78
N LEU A 18 4.45 -1.87 15.17
CA LEU A 18 4.42 -2.30 16.57
C LEU A 18 5.86 -2.21 17.10
N GLY A 19 6.04 -1.56 18.25
CA GLY A 19 7.34 -1.46 18.90
C GLY A 19 7.76 -2.77 19.57
N GLY A 20 9.04 -2.90 19.90
CA GLY A 20 9.55 -4.02 20.72
C GLY A 20 9.80 -5.34 19.97
N GLN A 21 9.78 -5.33 18.64
CA GLN A 21 9.98 -6.52 17.82
C GLN A 21 10.94 -6.26 16.64
N PRO A 22 11.68 -7.28 16.15
CA PRO A 22 12.50 -7.16 14.95
C PRO A 22 11.67 -6.72 13.73
N VAL A 23 12.28 -5.86 12.89
CA VAL A 23 11.61 -5.29 11.70
C VAL A 23 12.41 -5.60 10.45
N LEU A 24 11.80 -6.35 9.52
CA LEU A 24 12.28 -6.49 8.15
C LEU A 24 11.70 -5.36 7.27
N ALA A 25 12.55 -4.40 6.90
CA ALA A 25 12.21 -3.33 5.95
C ALA A 25 12.49 -3.78 4.51
N VAL A 26 11.54 -3.52 3.61
CA VAL A 26 11.61 -3.89 2.18
C VAL A 26 11.26 -2.70 1.28
N PRO A 27 11.73 -2.64 0.02
CA PRO A 27 11.64 -1.43 -0.79
C PRO A 27 10.28 -1.17 -1.44
N SER A 28 9.34 -2.14 -1.38
CA SER A 28 8.04 -1.98 -2.03
C SER A 28 6.97 -2.87 -1.43
N MET A 29 5.70 -2.54 -1.72
CA MET A 29 4.57 -3.41 -1.36
C MET A 29 4.68 -4.80 -2.02
N ARG A 30 5.25 -4.89 -3.24
CA ARG A 30 5.47 -6.19 -3.90
C ARG A 30 6.46 -7.04 -3.11
N ALA A 31 7.58 -6.45 -2.69
CA ALA A 31 8.57 -7.16 -1.86
C ALA A 31 7.98 -7.56 -0.50
N LYS A 32 7.12 -6.72 0.09
CA LYS A 32 6.42 -7.03 1.36
C LYS A 32 5.49 -8.23 1.20
N ILE A 33 4.70 -8.25 0.12
CA ILE A 33 3.79 -9.35 -0.20
C ILE A 33 4.58 -10.66 -0.37
N LEU A 34 5.66 -10.66 -1.15
CA LEU A 34 6.51 -11.83 -1.36
C LEU A 34 7.17 -12.32 -0.06
N ALA A 35 7.74 -11.40 0.73
CA ALA A 35 8.36 -11.75 2.00
C ALA A 35 7.38 -12.44 2.98
N GLN A 36 6.12 -12.01 3.01
CA GLN A 36 5.10 -12.67 3.83
C GLN A 36 4.68 -14.02 3.27
N ARG A 37 4.59 -14.17 1.94
CA ARG A 37 4.32 -15.48 1.30
C ARG A 37 5.40 -16.50 1.63
N GLU A 38 6.66 -16.07 1.64
CA GLU A 38 7.82 -16.91 1.98
C GLU A 38 8.03 -17.06 3.50
N GLY A 39 7.11 -16.59 4.35
CA GLY A 39 7.17 -16.79 5.79
C GLY A 39 8.20 -15.93 6.54
N LEU A 40 8.76 -14.89 5.91
CA LEU A 40 9.77 -14.00 6.53
C LEU A 40 9.17 -13.00 7.54
N GLY A 41 7.86 -13.09 7.81
CA GLY A 41 7.17 -12.34 8.84
C GLY A 41 5.72 -12.07 8.47
N VAL A 42 5.05 -11.27 9.29
CA VAL A 42 3.62 -10.93 9.14
C VAL A 42 3.41 -9.42 9.01
N GLY A 43 2.20 -9.02 8.61
CA GLY A 43 1.74 -7.64 8.65
C GLY A 43 0.64 -7.34 7.62
N TRP A 44 0.13 -6.12 7.64
CA TRP A 44 -0.96 -5.70 6.74
C TRP A 44 -0.59 -5.71 5.25
N LEU A 45 -1.49 -6.27 4.43
CA LEU A 45 -1.41 -6.28 2.95
C LEU A 45 -2.74 -5.77 2.34
N PRO A 46 -2.71 -5.12 1.17
CA PRO A 46 -3.94 -4.76 0.45
C PRO A 46 -4.66 -6.02 -0.05
N ARG A 47 -5.84 -6.32 0.51
CA ARG A 47 -6.61 -7.55 0.23
C ARG A 47 -6.75 -7.87 -1.26
N GLN A 48 -7.10 -6.87 -2.07
CA GLN A 48 -7.33 -7.05 -3.51
C GLN A 48 -6.07 -7.47 -4.28
N ARG A 49 -4.87 -7.16 -3.78
CA ARG A 49 -3.59 -7.49 -4.43
C ARG A 49 -3.06 -8.87 -4.09
N VAL A 50 -3.70 -9.56 -3.14
CA VAL A 50 -3.33 -10.89 -2.68
C VAL A 50 -4.52 -11.85 -2.70
N ALA A 51 -5.59 -11.49 -3.42
CA ALA A 51 -6.83 -12.24 -3.43
C ALA A 51 -6.60 -13.66 -3.96
N GLY A 52 -5.80 -13.82 -5.03
CA GLY A 52 -5.43 -15.14 -5.54
C GLY A 52 -4.73 -16.02 -4.50
N TRP A 53 -3.81 -15.46 -3.72
CA TRP A 53 -3.06 -16.21 -2.70
C TRP A 53 -3.86 -16.48 -1.42
N LEU A 54 -4.82 -15.61 -1.09
CA LEU A 54 -5.80 -15.90 -0.06
C LEU A 54 -6.71 -17.07 -0.49
N SER A 55 -7.15 -17.09 -1.76
CA SER A 55 -7.99 -18.18 -2.27
C SER A 55 -7.27 -19.52 -2.37
N SER A 56 -5.96 -19.52 -2.66
CA SER A 56 -5.17 -20.76 -2.74
C SER A 56 -4.67 -21.25 -1.38
N GLY A 57 -4.84 -20.46 -0.31
CA GLY A 57 -4.29 -20.76 1.02
C GLY A 57 -2.79 -20.48 1.17
N ALA A 58 -2.12 -19.95 0.14
CA ALA A 58 -0.72 -19.52 0.22
C ALA A 58 -0.53 -18.31 1.17
N LEU A 59 -1.59 -17.55 1.42
CA LEU A 59 -1.67 -16.58 2.52
C LEU A 59 -2.93 -16.83 3.34
N VAL A 60 -2.83 -16.57 4.65
CA VAL A 60 -3.95 -16.68 5.59
C VAL A 60 -4.20 -15.34 6.25
N GLU A 61 -5.39 -14.78 6.04
CA GLU A 61 -5.83 -13.56 6.71
C GLU A 61 -6.08 -13.84 8.21
N LYS A 62 -5.60 -12.94 9.06
CA LYS A 62 -5.79 -13.02 10.52
C LYS A 62 -6.71 -11.89 10.96
N ARG A 63 -7.72 -12.23 11.77
CA ARG A 63 -8.57 -11.23 12.43
C ARG A 63 -7.77 -10.53 13.51
N MET A 64 -7.73 -9.20 13.45
CA MET A 64 -7.09 -8.39 14.48
C MET A 64 -8.06 -8.13 15.62
N ALA A 65 -7.53 -8.07 16.85
CA ALA A 65 -8.30 -7.69 18.03
C ALA A 65 -8.85 -6.26 17.88
N ASP A 66 -8.01 -5.35 17.37
CA ASP A 66 -8.39 -4.00 16.98
C ASP A 66 -8.35 -3.86 15.46
N PRO A 67 -9.49 -3.67 14.78
CA PRO A 67 -9.54 -3.46 13.34
C PRO A 67 -8.81 -2.17 12.93
N ARG A 68 -8.10 -2.23 11.81
CA ARG A 68 -7.46 -1.04 11.26
C ARG A 68 -8.46 -0.22 10.44
N GLU A 69 -8.46 1.10 10.63
CA GLU A 69 -9.21 2.02 9.78
C GLU A 69 -8.79 1.93 8.30
N PRO A 70 -9.71 2.15 7.35
CA PRO A 70 -9.36 2.28 5.95
C PRO A 70 -8.34 3.41 5.74
N ASN A 71 -7.27 3.13 4.99
CA ASN A 71 -6.30 4.18 4.66
C ASN A 71 -6.93 5.18 3.66
N THR A 72 -7.03 6.45 4.05
CA THR A 72 -7.34 7.53 3.10
C THR A 72 -6.14 7.76 2.18
N LEU A 73 -6.37 7.68 0.87
CA LEU A 73 -5.37 7.94 -0.15
C LEU A 73 -5.57 9.33 -0.75
N TYR A 74 -4.47 10.05 -0.96
CA TYR A 74 -4.47 11.40 -1.51
C TYR A 74 -3.71 11.43 -2.83
N VAL A 75 -4.19 12.26 -3.75
CA VAL A 75 -3.42 12.69 -4.92
C VAL A 75 -2.85 14.06 -4.60
N ALA A 76 -1.54 14.21 -4.73
CA ALA A 76 -0.85 15.47 -4.46
C ALA A 76 0.11 15.81 -5.61
N TRP A 77 0.32 17.11 -5.82
CA TRP A 77 1.27 17.68 -6.76
C TRP A 77 1.94 18.89 -6.11
N ARG A 78 3.03 19.38 -6.71
CA ARG A 78 3.66 20.60 -6.21
C ARG A 78 2.75 21.79 -6.49
N GLY A 79 2.52 22.64 -5.48
CA GLY A 79 1.61 23.79 -5.61
C GLY A 79 2.09 24.87 -6.57
N ASP A 80 3.39 24.92 -6.87
CA ASP A 80 3.98 25.83 -7.86
C ASP A 80 3.81 25.34 -9.31
N GLN A 81 3.28 24.13 -9.51
CA GLN A 81 2.97 23.60 -10.84
C GLN A 81 1.52 23.93 -11.20
N VAL A 82 1.34 24.66 -12.29
CA VAL A 82 0.03 24.99 -12.87
C VAL A 82 0.05 24.79 -14.38
N GLY A 83 -1.08 24.42 -14.97
CA GLY A 83 -1.19 24.28 -16.42
C GLY A 83 -2.28 23.32 -16.89
N ARG A 84 -2.58 23.38 -18.18
CA ARG A 84 -3.67 22.61 -18.80
C ARG A 84 -3.49 21.10 -18.67
N ALA A 85 -2.25 20.61 -18.78
CA ALA A 85 -1.96 19.19 -18.64
C ALA A 85 -2.19 18.68 -17.20
N LEU A 86 -1.75 19.43 -16.19
CA LEU A 86 -1.99 19.09 -14.78
C LEU A 86 -3.49 19.12 -14.47
N ALA A 87 -4.20 20.18 -14.89
CA ALA A 87 -5.64 20.29 -14.70
C ALA A 87 -6.38 19.10 -15.33
N TRP A 88 -6.02 18.75 -16.57
CA TRP A 88 -6.58 17.59 -17.25
C TRP A 88 -6.34 16.29 -16.48
N TRP A 89 -5.12 16.05 -15.97
CA TRP A 89 -4.79 14.87 -15.18
C TRP A 89 -5.56 14.79 -13.86
N VAL A 90 -5.70 15.92 -13.16
CA VAL A 90 -6.50 15.98 -11.93
C VAL A 90 -7.95 15.58 -12.22
N GLU A 91 -8.53 16.07 -13.32
CA GLU A 91 -9.89 15.65 -13.73
C GLU A 91 -9.96 14.16 -14.10
N GLN A 92 -8.95 13.60 -14.77
CA GLN A 92 -8.91 12.16 -15.02
C GLN A 92 -8.85 11.35 -13.71
N LEU A 93 -8.00 11.76 -12.76
CA LEU A 93 -7.81 11.07 -11.48
C LEU A 93 -9.05 11.15 -10.58
N LYS A 94 -9.88 12.20 -10.74
CA LYS A 94 -11.20 12.30 -10.08
C LYS A 94 -12.24 11.35 -10.64
N GLN A 95 -12.07 10.82 -11.85
CA GLN A 95 -13.06 9.90 -12.43
C GLN A 95 -13.21 8.66 -11.54
N PRO A 96 -14.42 8.32 -11.08
CA PRO A 96 -14.64 7.20 -10.17
C PRO A 96 -14.09 5.87 -10.68
N ARG A 97 -14.18 5.64 -12.00
CA ARG A 97 -13.62 4.46 -12.66
C ARG A 97 -12.10 4.36 -12.48
N LEU A 98 -11.38 5.45 -12.70
CA LEU A 98 -9.91 5.47 -12.59
C LEU A 98 -9.49 5.43 -11.12
N ALA A 99 -10.08 6.27 -10.27
CA ALA A 99 -9.82 6.29 -8.84
C ALA A 99 -10.00 4.91 -8.21
N LYS A 100 -11.13 4.24 -8.45
CA LYS A 100 -11.41 2.89 -7.94
C LYS A 100 -10.33 1.89 -8.37
N ARG A 101 -9.94 1.90 -9.65
CA ARG A 101 -8.89 1.00 -10.16
C ARG A 101 -7.52 1.26 -9.54
N LEU A 102 -7.16 2.53 -9.32
CA LEU A 102 -5.89 2.89 -8.66
C LEU A 102 -5.85 2.42 -7.21
N VAL A 103 -6.96 2.58 -6.47
CA VAL A 103 -7.06 2.14 -5.07
C VAL A 103 -7.05 0.62 -4.95
N GLN A 104 -7.81 -0.08 -5.80
CA GLN A 104 -7.85 -1.55 -5.79
C GLN A 104 -6.51 -2.15 -6.24
N GLY A 105 -5.80 -1.46 -7.12
CA GLY A 105 -4.59 -1.95 -7.75
C GLY A 105 -4.88 -3.05 -8.76
N LEU A 106 -3.81 -3.71 -9.21
CA LEU A 106 -3.89 -4.88 -10.08
C LEU A 106 -3.34 -6.08 -9.32
N ASP A 107 -4.06 -7.19 -9.35
CA ASP A 107 -3.51 -8.48 -8.94
C ASP A 107 -2.64 -9.00 -10.09
N ARG A 108 -1.34 -8.75 -9.99
CA ARG A 108 -0.30 -9.24 -10.94
C ARG A 108 0.56 -10.34 -10.31
N LEU A 109 0.13 -10.87 -9.17
CA LEU A 109 0.92 -11.80 -8.37
C LEU A 109 0.31 -13.20 -8.33
N ALA A 110 -0.94 -13.35 -8.80
CA ALA A 110 -1.52 -14.62 -9.22
C ALA A 110 -0.90 -15.11 -10.53
#